data_AF-A0A6L8ELV4-F1
#
_entry.id   AF-A0A6L8ELV4-F1
#
_cell.length_a   1.000
_cell.length_b   1.000
_cell.length_c   1.000
_cell.angle_alpha   90.00
_cell.angle_beta   90.00
_cell.angle_gamma   90.00
#
_symmetry.space_group_name_H-M   'P 1'
#
loop_
_entity.id
_entity.type
_entity.pdbx_description
1 polymer ?
#
loop_
_entity_poly.entity_id
_entity_poly.type
_entity_poly.pdbx_seq_one_letter_code
_entity_poly.pdbx_strand_id
1 'polypeptide(L)'
;MAEDSIRVILMGTSYEPRPSQAACSIYVELGNGDVFVFDFGAGSIANYNAMGIPPWKLDKIFLSHLHVDHFTDLIYLYGMGPGLGRYTPLSVWGPAAGDETLGISSAMEAMQSMTAWHRESFHAVIPVGEAYSLDIHEIEPAQTSTLVYSRDGVNITAFPALHIMNGAVSYRVDWKGNSFVYSGDTSPSRFMIENAQGIDLLVHEVRSPVLGEMVSEGTLSHEQDKDRTNTVFNTFVHTDASDLGELLERINPAMTVLNHVSVNSNIRVSLVDKIRQAYSGDIRIAEDLMVFDIGPDGVRQRMGVGPERPLWGNFPVPENTAPAKGLDSVLDDWLRNSSLLQSD
;
A
#
# COMPACT_ATOMS: atom_id res chain seq x y z
N MET A 1 -13.83 -6.00 16.82
CA MET A 1 -14.29 -6.29 15.45
C MET A 1 -15.16 -7.53 15.52
N ALA A 2 -16.13 -7.73 14.64
CA ALA A 2 -16.90 -8.98 14.65
C ALA A 2 -16.02 -10.14 14.17
N GLU A 3 -16.32 -11.37 14.59
CA GLU A 3 -15.51 -12.55 14.24
C GLU A 3 -15.55 -12.88 12.75
N ASP A 4 -16.57 -12.41 12.04
CA ASP A 4 -16.81 -12.67 10.61
C ASP A 4 -16.76 -11.38 9.78
N SER A 5 -15.98 -10.38 10.19
CA SER A 5 -15.84 -9.11 9.47
C SER A 5 -14.41 -8.80 9.01
N ILE A 6 -14.30 -8.17 7.85
CA ILE A 6 -13.05 -7.58 7.32
C ILE A 6 -13.04 -6.11 7.68
N ARG A 7 -11.95 -5.61 8.27
CA ARG A 7 -11.72 -4.18 8.44
C ARG A 7 -10.67 -3.71 7.44
N VAL A 8 -10.99 -2.68 6.68
CA VAL A 8 -10.09 -2.00 5.75
C VAL A 8 -9.85 -0.58 6.26
N ILE A 9 -8.61 -0.15 6.33
CA ILE A 9 -8.22 1.21 6.71
C ILE A 9 -7.30 1.77 5.63
N LEU A 10 -7.64 2.94 5.11
CA LEU A 10 -6.79 3.63 4.13
C LEU A 10 -5.67 4.35 4.88
N MET A 11 -4.44 3.85 4.75
CA MET A 11 -3.25 4.41 5.38
C MET A 11 -2.51 5.42 4.49
N GLY A 12 -2.96 5.54 3.25
CA GLY A 12 -2.55 6.59 2.33
C GLY A 12 -3.38 6.47 1.06
N THR A 13 -3.67 7.60 0.43
CA THR A 13 -4.74 7.68 -0.58
C THR A 13 -4.39 8.51 -1.81
N SER A 14 -3.16 9.02 -1.90
CA SER A 14 -2.64 9.83 -3.01
C SER A 14 -1.51 9.11 -3.75
N TYR A 15 -1.11 9.64 -4.90
CA TYR A 15 0.18 9.32 -5.55
C TYR A 15 1.31 10.21 -5.02
N GLU A 16 0.97 11.45 -4.63
CA GLU A 16 1.93 12.39 -4.03
C GLU A 16 1.67 12.49 -2.52
N PRO A 17 2.69 12.26 -1.66
CA PRO A 17 2.54 12.46 -0.23
C PRO A 17 2.40 13.96 0.07
N ARG A 18 1.39 14.28 0.87
CA ARG A 18 1.04 15.64 1.33
C ARG A 18 0.84 15.60 2.84
N PRO A 19 0.95 16.74 3.56
CA PRO A 19 0.84 16.75 5.03
C PRO A 19 -0.44 16.11 5.62
N SER A 20 -1.51 16.01 4.83
CA SER A 20 -2.79 15.40 5.24
C SER A 20 -3.21 14.22 4.35
N GLN A 21 -2.32 13.74 3.48
CA GLN A 21 -2.62 12.63 2.58
C GLN A 21 -1.33 11.93 2.14
N ALA A 22 -1.02 10.78 2.73
CA ALA A 22 0.10 9.93 2.37
C ALA A 22 -0.11 9.23 1.01
N ALA A 23 0.97 8.66 0.49
CA ALA A 23 0.89 7.85 -0.72
C ALA A 23 0.28 6.46 -0.44
N CYS A 24 -0.22 5.79 -1.46
CA CYS A 24 -1.12 4.65 -1.34
C CYS A 24 -0.64 3.55 -0.38
N SER A 25 -1.49 3.21 0.59
CA SER A 25 -1.32 2.05 1.47
C SER A 25 -2.65 1.70 2.11
N ILE A 26 -2.96 0.41 2.22
CA ILE A 26 -4.21 -0.09 2.79
C ILE A 26 -3.90 -1.17 3.81
N TYR A 27 -4.41 -0.98 5.02
CA TYR A 27 -4.35 -1.97 6.09
C TYR A 27 -5.64 -2.79 6.12
N VAL A 28 -5.52 -4.11 6.13
CA VAL A 28 -6.65 -5.03 6.25
C VAL A 28 -6.47 -5.92 7.48
N GLU A 29 -7.45 -5.93 8.37
CA GLU A 29 -7.50 -6.79 9.55
C GLU A 29 -8.76 -7.67 9.49
N LEU A 30 -8.59 -8.97 9.69
CA LEU A 30 -9.69 -9.94 9.75
C LEU A 30 -10.14 -10.18 11.19
N GLY A 31 -11.40 -10.57 11.37
CA GLY A 31 -11.99 -10.93 12.68
C GLY A 31 -11.22 -11.99 13.47
N ASN A 32 -10.44 -12.85 12.81
CA ASN A 32 -9.56 -13.84 13.44
C ASN A 32 -8.20 -13.26 13.91
N GLY A 33 -7.93 -11.98 13.61
CA GLY A 33 -6.69 -11.28 13.97
C GLY A 33 -5.62 -11.26 12.88
N ASP A 34 -5.82 -11.92 11.74
CA ASP A 34 -4.91 -11.84 10.60
C ASP A 34 -4.85 -10.43 10.02
N VAL A 35 -3.66 -10.06 9.57
CA VAL A 35 -3.37 -8.74 9.03
C VAL A 35 -2.67 -8.87 7.69
N PHE A 36 -3.09 -8.03 6.74
CA PHE A 36 -2.48 -7.88 5.43
C PHE A 36 -2.36 -6.39 5.11
N VAL A 37 -1.29 -6.03 4.41
CA VAL A 37 -1.09 -4.67 3.94
C VAL A 37 -0.98 -4.67 2.43
N PHE A 38 -1.75 -3.82 1.76
CA PHE A 38 -1.69 -3.63 0.32
C PHE A 38 -1.06 -2.27 0.02
N ASP A 39 0.09 -2.30 -0.64
CA ASP A 39 0.99 -1.15 -0.83
C ASP A 39 1.46 -0.49 0.47
N PHE A 40 2.60 0.19 0.39
CA PHE A 40 3.30 0.82 1.50
C PHE A 40 3.99 2.12 1.06
N GLY A 41 3.18 3.02 0.50
CA GLY A 41 3.61 4.29 -0.07
C GLY A 41 4.21 5.28 0.93
N ALA A 42 4.94 6.26 0.39
CA ALA A 42 5.57 7.34 1.14
C ALA A 42 4.63 8.02 2.16
N GLY A 43 5.10 8.15 3.40
CA GLY A 43 4.38 8.79 4.50
C GLY A 43 3.31 7.93 5.18
N SER A 44 2.94 6.78 4.60
CA SER A 44 1.91 5.91 5.16
C SER A 44 2.29 5.35 6.54
N ILE A 45 3.59 5.14 6.82
CA ILE A 45 4.07 4.64 8.12
C ILE A 45 3.62 5.52 9.29
N ALA A 46 3.48 6.83 9.07
CA ALA A 46 3.01 7.77 10.08
C ALA A 46 1.54 7.49 10.48
N ASN A 47 0.71 7.06 9.52
CA ASN A 47 -0.69 6.72 9.75
C ASN A 47 -0.83 5.39 10.52
N TYR A 48 0.05 4.42 10.28
CA TYR A 48 0.12 3.20 11.12
C TYR A 48 0.45 3.52 12.58
N ASN A 49 1.40 4.45 12.80
CA ASN A 49 1.71 4.95 14.14
C ASN A 49 0.53 5.71 14.76
N ALA A 50 -0.13 6.59 13.99
CA ALA A 50 -1.33 7.32 14.42
C ALA A 50 -2.47 6.38 14.88
N MET A 51 -2.62 5.24 14.22
CA MET A 51 -3.62 4.24 14.55
C MET A 51 -3.19 3.27 15.66
N GLY A 52 -1.98 3.43 16.20
CA GLY A 52 -1.43 2.56 17.24
C GLY A 52 -1.22 1.11 16.75
N ILE A 53 -1.11 0.91 15.43
CA ILE A 53 -0.92 -0.42 14.86
C ILE A 53 0.52 -0.82 15.05
N PRO A 54 0.79 -1.93 15.74
CA PRO A 54 2.15 -2.32 16.06
C PRO A 54 2.91 -2.84 14.82
N PRO A 55 4.19 -2.46 14.62
CA PRO A 55 4.94 -2.88 13.44
C PRO A 55 5.15 -4.39 13.26
N TRP A 56 5.09 -5.20 14.32
CA TRP A 56 5.16 -6.67 14.19
C TRP A 56 3.91 -7.29 13.56
N LYS A 57 2.78 -6.57 13.52
CA LYS A 57 1.60 -7.01 12.74
C LYS A 57 1.76 -6.75 11.24
N LEU A 58 2.73 -5.93 10.84
CA LEU A 58 2.94 -5.50 9.45
C LEU A 58 3.99 -6.41 8.77
N ASP A 59 3.75 -7.72 8.82
CA ASP A 59 4.69 -8.75 8.34
C ASP A 59 4.30 -9.36 6.98
N LYS A 60 3.09 -9.06 6.47
CA LYS A 60 2.58 -9.54 5.19
C LYS A 60 2.18 -8.38 4.28
N ILE A 61 3.04 -8.09 3.32
CA ILE A 61 2.92 -6.93 2.42
C ILE A 61 2.63 -7.41 1.00
N PHE A 62 1.59 -6.88 0.36
CA PHE A 62 1.17 -7.17 -1.00
C PHE A 62 1.33 -5.90 -1.83
N LEU A 63 2.31 -5.87 -2.72
CA LEU A 63 2.57 -4.72 -3.59
C LEU A 63 1.83 -4.91 -4.91
N SER A 64 1.06 -3.90 -5.32
CA SER A 64 0.33 -3.89 -6.59
C SER A 64 1.28 -3.76 -7.76
N HIS A 65 2.26 -2.87 -7.64
CA HIS A 65 3.34 -2.65 -8.60
C HIS A 65 4.50 -1.89 -7.93
N LEU A 66 5.53 -1.55 -8.72
CA LEU A 66 6.81 -1.02 -8.21
C LEU A 66 7.03 0.46 -8.54
N HIS A 67 5.96 1.24 -8.67
CA HIS A 67 6.11 2.70 -8.58
C HIS A 67 6.37 3.13 -7.16
N VAL A 68 7.23 4.14 -7.01
CA VAL A 68 7.80 4.54 -5.72
C VAL A 68 6.73 5.02 -4.73
N ASP A 69 5.63 5.58 -5.20
CA ASP A 69 4.50 6.00 -4.38
C ASP A 69 3.69 4.84 -3.79
N HIS A 70 3.95 3.59 -4.21
CA HIS A 70 3.26 2.39 -3.71
C HIS A 70 4.10 1.53 -2.76
N PHE A 71 5.41 1.77 -2.59
CA PHE A 71 6.23 0.90 -1.71
C PHE A 71 7.37 1.59 -0.96
N THR A 72 7.59 2.89 -1.13
CA THR A 72 8.80 3.53 -0.59
C THR A 72 8.92 3.52 0.93
N ASP A 73 7.82 3.57 1.70
CA ASP A 73 7.92 3.48 3.17
C ASP A 73 8.28 2.06 3.65
N LEU A 74 8.24 1.06 2.76
CA LEU A 74 8.63 -0.31 3.09
C LEU A 74 10.10 -0.37 3.53
N ILE A 75 10.96 0.48 2.95
CA ILE A 75 12.37 0.59 3.35
C ILE A 75 12.52 0.97 4.82
N TYR A 76 11.64 1.86 5.30
CA TYR A 76 11.62 2.31 6.69
C TYR A 76 11.13 1.19 7.61
N LEU A 77 9.99 0.57 7.28
CA LEU A 77 9.46 -0.57 8.04
C LEU A 77 10.46 -1.73 8.12
N TYR A 78 11.16 -2.01 7.02
CA TYR A 78 12.18 -3.05 6.95
C TYR A 78 13.40 -2.72 7.82
N GLY A 79 14.02 -1.56 7.60
CA GLY A 79 15.24 -1.15 8.33
C GLY A 79 15.01 -0.94 9.83
N MET A 80 13.95 -0.21 10.18
CA MET A 80 13.62 0.12 11.58
C MET A 80 12.93 -1.03 12.32
N GLY A 81 12.55 -2.12 11.64
CA GLY A 81 11.75 -3.23 12.18
C GLY A 81 12.12 -3.64 13.61
N PRO A 82 13.38 -4.06 13.90
CA PRO A 82 13.81 -4.42 15.25
C PRO A 82 13.65 -3.31 16.29
N GLY A 83 14.00 -2.08 15.92
CA GLY A 83 13.88 -0.90 16.80
C GLY A 83 12.42 -0.55 17.10
N LEU A 84 11.50 -1.06 16.28
CA LEU A 84 10.06 -0.91 16.40
C LEU A 84 9.37 -2.20 16.87
N GLY A 85 10.12 -3.17 17.40
CA GLY A 85 9.56 -4.39 18.01
C GLY A 85 9.16 -5.50 17.03
N ARG A 86 9.50 -5.40 15.74
CA ARG A 86 9.31 -6.49 14.78
C ARG A 86 10.55 -7.38 14.76
N TYR A 87 10.42 -8.62 15.22
CA TYR A 87 11.49 -9.63 15.30
C TYR A 87 11.27 -10.84 14.37
N THR A 88 10.24 -10.78 13.53
CA THR A 88 9.83 -11.82 12.58
C THR A 88 10.23 -11.43 11.15
N PRO A 89 10.33 -12.40 10.21
CA PRO A 89 10.53 -12.11 8.80
C PRO A 89 9.48 -11.16 8.24
N LEU A 90 9.85 -10.45 7.18
CA LEU A 90 8.92 -9.65 6.38
C LEU A 90 8.62 -10.42 5.09
N SER A 91 7.39 -10.89 4.95
CA SER A 91 6.92 -11.56 3.74
C SER A 91 6.33 -10.53 2.77
N VAL A 92 6.82 -10.54 1.53
CA VAL A 92 6.44 -9.57 0.51
C VAL A 92 5.98 -10.30 -0.74
N TRP A 93 4.72 -10.09 -1.10
CA TRP A 93 4.13 -10.50 -2.37
C TRP A 93 4.19 -9.32 -3.33
N GLY A 94 4.59 -9.56 -4.56
CA GLY A 94 4.63 -8.52 -5.58
C GLY A 94 4.87 -9.10 -6.96
N PRO A 95 4.71 -8.29 -8.01
CA PRO A 95 4.78 -8.83 -9.36
C PRO A 95 6.20 -9.04 -9.87
N ALA A 96 6.37 -10.08 -10.68
CA ALA A 96 7.42 -10.10 -11.70
C ALA A 96 7.03 -9.16 -12.86
N ALA A 97 8.03 -8.57 -13.51
CA ALA A 97 7.83 -7.60 -14.61
C ALA A 97 8.25 -8.15 -15.98
N GLY A 98 8.44 -9.47 -16.11
CA GLY A 98 8.96 -10.13 -17.31
C GLY A 98 10.45 -9.93 -17.57
N ASP A 99 11.08 -8.97 -16.88
CA ASP A 99 12.52 -8.76 -16.75
C ASP A 99 12.91 -8.94 -15.28
N GLU A 100 13.92 -9.76 -15.02
CA GLU A 100 14.38 -10.10 -13.65
C GLU A 100 14.85 -8.87 -12.87
N THR A 101 15.32 -7.82 -13.56
CA THR A 101 15.80 -6.57 -12.93
C THR A 101 14.69 -5.62 -12.54
N LEU A 102 13.46 -5.88 -13.01
CA LEU A 102 12.30 -5.02 -12.80
C LEU A 102 11.23 -5.66 -11.91
N GLY A 103 11.44 -6.90 -11.46
CA GLY A 103 10.53 -7.64 -10.59
C GLY A 103 10.70 -7.34 -9.10
N ILE A 104 9.77 -7.83 -8.28
CA ILE A 104 9.79 -7.65 -6.84
C ILE A 104 11.06 -8.21 -6.20
N SER A 105 11.58 -9.34 -6.71
CA SER A 105 12.80 -9.96 -6.20
C SER A 105 13.98 -8.99 -6.27
N SER A 106 14.21 -8.36 -7.42
CA SER A 106 15.28 -7.37 -7.60
C SER A 106 15.07 -6.12 -6.74
N ALA A 107 13.83 -5.63 -6.64
CA ALA A 107 13.51 -4.47 -5.79
C ALA A 107 13.82 -4.75 -4.31
N MET A 108 13.50 -5.95 -3.80
CA MET A 108 13.78 -6.34 -2.43
C MET A 108 15.27 -6.56 -2.16
N GLU A 109 16.03 -7.12 -3.11
CA GLU A 109 17.49 -7.19 -3.03
C GLU A 109 18.15 -5.81 -3.00
N ALA A 110 17.66 -4.88 -3.83
CA ALA A 110 18.10 -3.50 -3.83
C ALA A 110 17.79 -2.81 -2.48
N MET A 111 16.60 -3.04 -1.91
CA MET A 111 16.24 -2.53 -0.58
C MET A 111 17.20 -3.03 0.51
N GLN A 112 17.58 -4.32 0.46
CA GLN A 112 18.59 -4.86 1.39
C GLN A 112 19.93 -4.14 1.24
N SER A 113 20.35 -3.86 0.01
CA SER A 113 21.59 -3.13 -0.27
C SER A 113 21.54 -1.68 0.21
N MET A 114 20.43 -0.98 -0.05
CA MET A 114 20.21 0.40 0.40
C MET A 114 20.19 0.53 1.93
N THR A 115 19.76 -0.52 2.63
CA THR A 115 19.64 -0.54 4.10
C THR A 115 20.81 -1.22 4.81
N ALA A 116 21.85 -1.66 4.08
CA ALA A 116 22.96 -2.44 4.66
C ALA A 116 23.64 -1.73 5.84
N TRP A 117 23.96 -0.44 5.72
CA TRP A 117 24.56 0.33 6.81
C TRP A 117 23.64 0.41 8.04
N HIS A 118 22.34 0.63 7.81
CA HIS A 118 21.35 0.70 8.88
C HIS A 118 21.21 -0.65 9.59
N ARG A 119 21.12 -1.75 8.83
CA ARG A 119 20.97 -3.10 9.38
C ARG A 119 22.16 -3.54 10.20
N GLU A 120 23.38 -3.33 9.70
CA GLU A 120 24.59 -3.71 10.45
C GLU A 120 24.77 -2.83 11.69
N SER A 121 24.50 -1.51 11.60
CA SER A 121 24.58 -0.63 12.77
C SER A 121 23.54 -0.96 13.84
N PHE A 122 22.29 -1.25 13.48
CA PHE A 122 21.25 -1.64 14.45
C PHE A 122 21.54 -3.00 15.07
N HIS A 123 21.99 -3.98 14.28
CA HIS A 123 22.37 -5.29 14.82
C HIS A 123 23.57 -5.23 15.78
N ALA A 124 24.41 -4.22 15.66
CA ALA A 124 25.48 -3.99 16.64
C ALA A 124 24.96 -3.55 18.03
N VAL A 125 23.78 -2.92 18.11
CA VAL A 125 23.29 -2.29 19.35
C VAL A 125 22.01 -2.90 19.92
N ILE A 126 21.20 -3.59 19.12
CA ILE A 126 19.98 -4.26 19.59
C ILE A 126 19.85 -5.69 19.03
N PRO A 127 19.13 -6.58 19.75
CA PRO A 127 18.66 -7.85 19.20
C PRO A 127 17.83 -7.62 17.94
N VAL A 128 18.07 -8.38 16.87
CA VAL A 128 17.31 -8.25 15.61
C VAL A 128 16.47 -9.48 15.27
N GLY A 129 16.81 -10.65 15.83
CA GLY A 129 16.12 -11.90 15.49
C GLY A 129 16.07 -12.12 13.98
N GLU A 130 14.87 -12.40 13.46
CA GLU A 130 14.62 -12.62 12.04
C GLU A 130 14.05 -11.38 11.33
N ALA A 131 14.11 -10.20 11.96
CA ALA A 131 13.49 -8.99 11.43
C ALA A 131 14.02 -8.56 10.05
N TYR A 132 15.28 -8.90 9.75
CA TYR A 132 15.91 -8.59 8.48
C TYR A 132 15.81 -9.72 7.45
N SER A 133 15.17 -10.83 7.81
CA SER A 133 14.85 -11.91 6.88
C SER A 133 13.68 -11.47 5.98
N LEU A 134 13.84 -11.67 4.68
CA LEU A 134 12.82 -11.40 3.67
C LEU A 134 12.34 -12.72 3.08
N ASP A 135 11.02 -12.85 3.00
CA ASP A 135 10.34 -13.98 2.38
C ASP A 135 9.57 -13.45 1.16
N ILE A 136 10.19 -13.56 -0.02
CA ILE A 136 9.74 -12.90 -1.25
C ILE A 136 8.88 -13.89 -2.04
N HIS A 137 7.66 -13.47 -2.36
CA HIS A 137 6.68 -14.21 -3.16
C HIS A 137 6.43 -13.48 -4.46
N GLU A 138 7.19 -13.84 -5.48
CA GLU A 138 7.07 -13.25 -6.81
C GLU A 138 5.84 -13.80 -7.56
N ILE A 139 4.99 -12.90 -8.04
CA ILE A 139 3.77 -13.21 -8.77
C ILE A 139 4.07 -13.14 -10.26
N GLU A 140 4.09 -14.30 -10.90
CA GLU A 140 4.32 -14.39 -12.34
C GLU A 140 3.18 -13.76 -13.15
N PRO A 141 3.49 -13.11 -14.29
CA PRO A 141 2.46 -12.60 -15.19
C PRO A 141 1.49 -13.71 -15.62
N ALA A 142 0.21 -13.49 -15.38
CA ALA A 142 -0.85 -14.43 -15.71
C ALA A 142 -1.88 -13.79 -16.64
N GLN A 143 -2.55 -14.61 -17.46
CA GLN A 143 -3.67 -14.15 -18.30
C GLN A 143 -5.02 -14.17 -17.57
N THR A 144 -5.03 -14.67 -16.34
CA THR A 144 -6.19 -14.80 -15.45
C THR A 144 -5.76 -14.49 -14.03
N SER A 145 -6.69 -14.56 -13.09
CA SER A 145 -6.40 -14.46 -11.67
C SER A 145 -5.55 -15.63 -11.14
N THR A 146 -4.73 -15.35 -10.13
CA THR A 146 -3.83 -16.29 -9.47
C THR A 146 -4.04 -16.20 -7.96
N LEU A 147 -4.31 -17.34 -7.31
CA LEU A 147 -4.37 -17.41 -5.84
C LEU A 147 -2.96 -17.32 -5.27
N VAL A 148 -2.65 -16.25 -4.53
CA VAL A 148 -1.30 -15.96 -4.02
C VAL A 148 -1.16 -16.20 -2.52
N TYR A 149 -2.27 -16.22 -1.79
CA TYR A 149 -2.30 -16.56 -0.37
C TYR A 149 -3.59 -17.30 -0.03
N SER A 150 -3.47 -18.41 0.70
CA SER A 150 -4.62 -19.14 1.24
C SER A 150 -4.27 -19.80 2.56
N ARG A 151 -4.88 -19.32 3.65
CA ARG A 151 -4.71 -19.84 5.01
C ARG A 151 -5.89 -19.42 5.86
N ASP A 152 -6.30 -20.23 6.83
CA ASP A 152 -7.34 -19.88 7.82
C ASP A 152 -8.65 -19.33 7.22
N GLY A 153 -8.99 -19.82 6.03
CA GLY A 153 -10.20 -19.47 5.29
C GLY A 153 -10.13 -18.16 4.52
N VAL A 154 -9.05 -17.37 4.60
CA VAL A 154 -8.85 -16.20 3.72
C VAL A 154 -8.18 -16.64 2.43
N ASN A 155 -8.66 -16.09 1.32
CA ASN A 155 -8.03 -16.21 0.01
C ASN A 155 -7.67 -14.81 -0.49
N ILE A 156 -6.41 -14.63 -0.88
CA ILE A 156 -5.95 -13.42 -1.57
C ILE A 156 -5.56 -13.82 -2.98
N THR A 157 -6.22 -13.20 -3.95
CA THR A 157 -6.06 -13.46 -5.37
C THR A 157 -5.49 -12.22 -6.05
N ALA A 158 -4.38 -12.38 -6.77
CA ALA A 158 -3.84 -11.34 -7.63
C ALA A 158 -4.41 -11.49 -9.05
N PHE A 159 -4.69 -10.39 -9.74
CA PHE A 159 -5.10 -10.41 -11.14
C PHE A 159 -4.51 -9.23 -11.92
N PRO A 160 -4.35 -9.33 -13.24
CA PRO A 160 -3.61 -8.32 -14.01
C PRO A 160 -4.26 -6.94 -13.98
N ALA A 161 -3.42 -5.92 -13.79
CA ALA A 161 -3.75 -4.51 -13.96
C ALA A 161 -3.06 -3.95 -15.23
N LEU A 162 -3.69 -2.97 -15.87
CA LEU A 162 -3.16 -2.36 -17.09
C LEU A 162 -2.49 -1.04 -16.74
N HIS A 163 -1.17 -1.07 -16.51
CA HIS A 163 -0.45 0.12 -16.05
C HIS A 163 0.99 0.20 -16.57
N ILE A 164 1.21 1.02 -17.60
CA ILE A 164 2.49 1.34 -18.28
C ILE A 164 3.21 0.16 -18.93
N MET A 165 3.57 -0.86 -18.16
CA MET A 165 4.34 -2.02 -18.57
C MET A 165 3.85 -3.30 -17.87
N ASN A 166 4.44 -4.44 -18.23
CA ASN A 166 4.10 -5.70 -17.58
C ASN A 166 4.47 -5.66 -16.09
N GLY A 167 3.59 -6.22 -15.26
CA GLY A 167 3.85 -6.44 -13.84
C GLY A 167 2.67 -6.05 -12.98
N ALA A 168 2.07 -4.87 -13.17
CA ALA A 168 1.02 -4.40 -12.26
C ALA A 168 -0.12 -5.41 -12.06
N VAL A 169 -0.51 -5.59 -10.80
CA VAL A 169 -1.62 -6.45 -10.37
C VAL A 169 -2.57 -5.71 -9.43
N SER A 170 -3.83 -6.11 -9.47
CA SER A 170 -4.83 -5.80 -8.47
C SER A 170 -5.01 -7.00 -7.53
N TYR A 171 -5.54 -6.78 -6.34
CA TYR A 171 -5.79 -7.83 -5.36
C TYR A 171 -7.27 -7.92 -4.99
N ARG A 172 -7.75 -9.16 -4.84
CA ARG A 172 -9.03 -9.51 -4.26
C ARG A 172 -8.81 -10.31 -2.99
N VAL A 173 -9.51 -9.96 -1.92
CA VAL A 173 -9.55 -10.68 -0.65
C VAL A 173 -10.96 -11.22 -0.46
N ASP A 174 -11.07 -12.52 -0.24
CA ASP A 174 -12.32 -13.19 0.13
C ASP A 174 -12.16 -13.86 1.49
N TRP A 175 -13.08 -13.58 2.42
CA TRP A 175 -13.08 -14.18 3.75
C TRP A 175 -14.48 -14.24 4.37
N LYS A 176 -14.89 -15.46 4.76
CA LYS A 176 -16.18 -15.74 5.42
C LYS A 176 -17.41 -15.10 4.73
N GLY A 177 -17.40 -15.11 3.40
CA GLY A 177 -18.49 -14.56 2.58
C GLY A 177 -18.42 -13.04 2.34
N ASN A 178 -17.44 -12.35 2.93
CA ASN A 178 -17.15 -10.95 2.66
C ASN A 178 -15.98 -10.82 1.69
N SER A 179 -15.93 -9.69 1.00
CA SER A 179 -15.04 -9.51 -0.13
C SER A 179 -14.56 -8.06 -0.29
N PHE A 180 -13.30 -7.91 -0.68
CA PHE A 180 -12.63 -6.62 -0.85
C PHE A 180 -11.73 -6.68 -2.09
N VAL A 181 -11.74 -5.63 -2.92
CA VAL A 181 -10.80 -5.48 -4.04
C VAL A 181 -10.03 -4.18 -3.89
N TYR A 182 -8.71 -4.26 -4.10
CA TYR A 182 -7.84 -3.12 -4.30
C TYR A 182 -7.27 -3.14 -5.72
N SER A 183 -7.48 -2.06 -6.48
CA SER A 183 -7.04 -2.01 -7.88
C SER A 183 -5.53 -1.87 -8.05
N GLY A 184 -4.82 -1.24 -7.10
CA GLY A 184 -3.56 -0.57 -7.46
C GLY A 184 -3.81 0.48 -8.54
N ASP A 185 -2.83 0.71 -9.40
CA ASP A 185 -2.99 1.59 -10.55
C ASP A 185 -3.38 0.77 -11.79
N THR A 186 -4.38 1.23 -12.52
CA THR A 186 -4.86 0.56 -13.72
C THR A 186 -5.69 1.49 -14.59
N SER A 187 -5.55 1.31 -15.90
CA SER A 187 -6.56 1.71 -16.87
C SER A 187 -7.76 0.75 -16.84
N PRO A 188 -8.94 1.16 -17.34
CA PRO A 188 -10.13 0.30 -17.39
C PRO A 188 -9.84 -1.02 -18.10
N SER A 189 -10.21 -2.14 -17.47
CA SER A 189 -9.90 -3.47 -18.00
C SER A 189 -11.00 -4.49 -17.75
N ARG A 190 -11.08 -5.51 -18.61
CA ARG A 190 -11.98 -6.65 -18.40
C ARG A 190 -11.63 -7.43 -17.13
N PHE A 191 -10.36 -7.44 -16.72
CA PHE A 191 -9.91 -8.16 -15.54
C PHE A 191 -10.55 -7.60 -14.27
N MET A 192 -10.68 -6.27 -14.18
CA MET A 192 -11.39 -5.64 -13.07
C MET A 192 -12.85 -6.06 -13.02
N ILE A 193 -13.55 -6.10 -14.17
CA ILE A 193 -14.94 -6.57 -14.25
C ILE A 193 -15.05 -8.02 -13.78
N GLU A 194 -14.22 -8.91 -14.34
CA GLU A 194 -14.24 -10.35 -14.08
C GLU A 194 -13.96 -10.69 -12.60
N ASN A 195 -13.19 -9.85 -11.89
CA ASN A 195 -12.77 -10.13 -10.51
C ASN A 195 -13.48 -9.30 -9.45
N ALA A 196 -14.10 -8.16 -9.78
CA ALA A 196 -14.77 -7.31 -8.80
C ALA A 196 -16.30 -7.39 -8.83
N GLN A 197 -16.90 -8.19 -9.73
CA GLN A 197 -18.35 -8.24 -9.89
C GLN A 197 -19.06 -8.62 -8.57
N GLY A 198 -19.96 -7.76 -8.11
CA GLY A 198 -20.74 -7.96 -6.88
C GLY A 198 -19.93 -7.97 -5.58
N ILE A 199 -18.74 -7.36 -5.56
CA ILE A 199 -17.89 -7.24 -4.38
C ILE A 199 -18.52 -6.31 -3.31
N ASP A 200 -18.20 -6.52 -2.04
CA ASP A 200 -18.69 -5.65 -0.96
C ASP A 200 -17.99 -4.29 -0.98
N LEU A 201 -16.65 -4.28 -1.07
CA LEU A 201 -15.85 -3.06 -1.12
C LEU A 201 -14.87 -3.08 -2.28
N LEU A 202 -14.98 -2.10 -3.17
CA LEU A 202 -14.01 -1.83 -4.22
C LEU A 202 -13.24 -0.55 -3.90
N VAL A 203 -11.94 -0.65 -3.62
CA VAL A 203 -11.03 0.50 -3.58
C VAL A 203 -10.34 0.59 -4.94
N HIS A 204 -10.73 1.57 -5.75
CA HIS A 204 -10.26 1.74 -7.12
C HIS A 204 -9.53 3.07 -7.29
N GLU A 205 -8.41 3.07 -8.03
CA GLU A 205 -7.76 4.32 -8.45
C GLU A 205 -8.70 5.17 -9.29
N VAL A 206 -8.58 6.48 -9.17
CA VAL A 206 -9.22 7.37 -10.12
C VAL A 206 -8.39 8.60 -10.33
N ARG A 207 -8.17 8.92 -11.59
CA ARG A 207 -7.43 10.10 -11.98
C ARG A 207 -8.22 11.38 -11.68
N SER A 208 -7.52 12.42 -11.24
CA SER A 208 -8.11 13.75 -11.08
C SER A 208 -8.62 14.33 -12.41
N PRO A 209 -9.91 14.69 -12.51
CA PRO A 209 -10.47 15.32 -13.71
C PRO A 209 -9.83 16.68 -14.02
N VAL A 210 -9.51 17.47 -12.99
CA VAL A 210 -8.97 18.82 -13.11
C VAL A 210 -7.55 18.80 -13.68
N LEU A 211 -6.73 17.82 -13.30
CA LEU A 211 -5.41 17.65 -13.90
C LEU A 211 -5.52 17.29 -15.38
N GLY A 212 -6.52 16.48 -15.74
CA GLY A 212 -6.82 16.14 -17.14
C GLY A 212 -7.27 17.35 -17.94
N GLU A 213 -8.17 18.15 -17.38
CA GLU A 213 -8.66 19.38 -17.99
C GLU A 213 -7.54 20.40 -18.13
N MET A 214 -6.77 20.69 -17.08
CA MET A 214 -5.65 21.63 -17.13
C MET A 214 -4.52 21.18 -18.08
N VAL A 215 -4.27 19.87 -18.21
CA VAL A 215 -3.35 19.32 -19.21
C VAL A 215 -3.94 19.44 -20.62
N SER A 216 -5.23 19.13 -20.79
CA SER A 216 -5.92 19.23 -22.10
C SER A 216 -6.10 20.67 -22.57
N GLU A 217 -6.23 21.62 -21.64
CA GLU A 217 -6.37 23.06 -21.87
C GLU A 217 -5.02 23.78 -21.91
N GLY A 218 -3.91 23.08 -21.60
CA GLY A 218 -2.55 23.63 -21.65
C GLY A 218 -2.25 24.70 -20.59
N THR A 219 -2.96 24.69 -19.45
CA THR A 219 -2.81 25.69 -18.38
C THR A 219 -1.80 25.30 -17.30
N LEU A 220 -1.34 24.03 -17.27
CA LEU A 220 -0.24 23.56 -16.42
C LEU A 220 1.09 23.36 -17.14
N SER A 221 1.14 23.56 -18.46
CA SER A 221 2.38 23.45 -19.23
C SER A 221 3.00 24.84 -19.46
N HIS A 222 4.29 24.99 -19.13
CA HIS A 222 5.10 26.00 -19.83
C HIS A 222 4.95 25.75 -21.34
N GLU A 223 4.97 26.78 -22.19
CA GLU A 223 4.70 26.66 -23.64
C GLU A 223 5.55 25.60 -24.39
N GLN A 224 6.59 25.04 -23.76
CA GLN A 224 7.44 23.96 -24.26
C GLN A 224 6.96 22.53 -23.89
N ASP A 225 6.01 22.38 -22.96
CA ASP A 225 5.45 21.09 -22.46
C ASP A 225 4.10 20.70 -23.09
N LYS A 226 3.77 21.27 -24.26
CA LYS A 226 2.66 20.78 -25.12
C LYS A 226 2.93 19.39 -25.71
N ASP A 227 3.95 18.70 -25.21
CA ASP A 227 4.43 17.46 -25.78
C ASP A 227 3.54 16.29 -25.37
N ARG A 228 3.39 15.38 -26.33
CA ARG A 228 2.52 14.19 -26.32
C ARG A 228 2.63 13.34 -25.04
N THR A 229 3.75 13.45 -24.35
CA THR A 229 4.13 12.76 -23.10
C THR A 229 3.19 13.07 -21.93
N ASN A 230 2.83 14.34 -21.70
CA ASN A 230 1.91 14.69 -20.62
C ASN A 230 0.48 14.22 -20.92
N THR A 231 0.07 14.22 -22.20
CA THR A 231 -1.23 13.66 -22.59
C THR A 231 -1.25 12.15 -22.44
N VAL A 232 -0.23 11.40 -22.88
CA VAL A 232 -0.23 9.93 -22.79
C VAL A 232 -0.17 9.44 -21.33
N PHE A 233 0.72 9.99 -20.50
CA PHE A 233 0.79 9.67 -19.07
C PHE A 233 -0.53 9.97 -18.36
N ASN A 234 -1.20 11.08 -18.70
CA ASN A 234 -2.44 11.48 -18.04
C ASN A 234 -3.72 10.94 -18.70
N THR A 235 -3.67 10.24 -19.84
CA THR A 235 -4.89 9.84 -20.58
C THR A 235 -5.04 8.32 -20.77
N PHE A 236 -3.95 7.54 -20.83
CA PHE A 236 -4.02 6.10 -21.17
C PHE A 236 -3.44 5.17 -20.11
N VAL A 237 -2.98 5.69 -18.98
CA VAL A 237 -2.27 4.93 -17.95
C VAL A 237 -3.14 4.68 -16.71
N HIS A 238 -4.05 5.61 -16.43
CA HIS A 238 -4.92 5.64 -15.26
C HIS A 238 -6.39 5.66 -15.69
N THR A 239 -7.29 5.39 -14.74
CA THR A 239 -8.73 5.37 -14.99
C THR A 239 -9.33 6.78 -14.88
N ASP A 240 -9.96 7.28 -15.94
CA ASP A 240 -10.75 8.52 -15.89
C ASP A 240 -12.01 8.33 -15.05
N ALA A 241 -12.47 9.41 -14.42
CA ALA A 241 -13.71 9.41 -13.63
C ALA A 241 -14.95 8.96 -14.44
N SER A 242 -15.02 9.32 -15.72
CA SER A 242 -16.14 8.95 -16.59
C SER A 242 -16.09 7.45 -16.92
N ASP A 243 -14.89 6.96 -17.28
CA ASP A 243 -14.65 5.53 -17.54
C ASP A 243 -14.89 4.68 -16.29
N LEU A 244 -14.50 5.19 -15.11
CA LEU A 244 -14.79 4.52 -13.85
C LEU A 244 -16.30 4.40 -13.64
N GLY A 245 -17.08 5.44 -13.94
CA GLY A 245 -18.55 5.35 -13.89
C GLY A 245 -19.09 4.20 -14.73
N GLU A 246 -18.64 4.07 -15.99
CA GLU A 246 -19.06 2.98 -16.86
C GLU A 246 -18.58 1.60 -16.38
N LEU A 247 -17.38 1.54 -15.81
CA LEU A 247 -16.80 0.34 -15.24
C LEU A 247 -17.60 -0.12 -14.01
N LEU A 248 -17.93 0.79 -13.10
CA LEU A 248 -18.71 0.52 -11.90
C LEU A 248 -20.13 0.06 -12.20
N GLU A 249 -20.75 0.58 -13.25
CA GLU A 249 -22.07 0.11 -13.69
C GLU A 249 -22.05 -1.38 -14.10
N ARG A 250 -20.92 -1.85 -14.65
CA ARG A 250 -20.74 -3.26 -15.03
C ARG A 250 -20.39 -4.14 -13.83
N ILE A 251 -19.65 -3.61 -12.86
CA ILE A 251 -19.18 -4.33 -11.68
C ILE A 251 -20.27 -4.43 -10.60
N ASN A 252 -21.01 -3.34 -10.40
CA ASN A 252 -22.00 -3.12 -9.35
C ASN A 252 -21.52 -3.50 -7.92
N PRO A 253 -20.46 -2.86 -7.37
CA PRO A 253 -20.03 -3.07 -5.98
C PRO A 253 -21.07 -2.56 -4.97
N ALA A 254 -21.11 -3.16 -3.77
CA ALA A 254 -21.93 -2.62 -2.69
C ALA A 254 -21.44 -1.23 -2.23
N MET A 255 -20.12 -1.01 -2.21
CA MET A 255 -19.50 0.31 -2.01
C MET A 255 -18.21 0.44 -2.83
N THR A 256 -18.01 1.61 -3.44
CA THR A 256 -16.74 1.98 -4.10
C THR A 256 -16.05 3.12 -3.35
N VAL A 257 -14.73 3.04 -3.23
CA VAL A 257 -13.87 4.06 -2.65
C VAL A 257 -12.89 4.52 -3.73
N LEU A 258 -12.94 5.81 -4.02
CA LEU A 258 -12.17 6.51 -5.04
C LEU A 258 -10.81 6.89 -4.44
N ASN A 259 -9.78 6.14 -4.79
CA ASN A 259 -8.43 6.23 -4.24
C ASN A 259 -7.43 6.77 -5.27
N HIS A 260 -6.16 6.94 -4.86
CA HIS A 260 -5.07 7.42 -5.73
C HIS A 260 -5.36 8.81 -6.33
N VAL A 261 -5.92 9.70 -5.53
CA VAL A 261 -6.28 11.05 -5.99
C VAL A 261 -5.92 12.09 -4.96
N SER A 262 -5.18 13.11 -5.39
CA SER A 262 -4.90 14.30 -4.59
C SER A 262 -6.17 15.11 -4.35
N VAL A 263 -6.92 14.79 -3.30
CA VAL A 263 -8.22 15.42 -3.02
C VAL A 263 -8.04 16.89 -2.63
N ASN A 264 -8.80 17.77 -3.26
CA ASN A 264 -9.02 19.15 -2.83
C ASN A 264 -10.48 19.55 -3.12
N SER A 265 -10.92 20.72 -2.64
CA SER A 265 -12.31 21.17 -2.78
C SER A 265 -12.80 21.22 -4.23
N ASN A 266 -11.93 21.54 -5.19
CA ASN A 266 -12.29 21.69 -6.59
C ASN A 266 -12.41 20.35 -7.30
N ILE A 267 -11.56 19.37 -6.93
CA ILE A 267 -11.55 18.03 -7.54
C ILE A 267 -12.76 17.20 -7.11
N ARG A 268 -13.19 17.33 -5.84
CA ARG A 268 -14.27 16.48 -5.28
C ARG A 268 -15.56 16.53 -6.10
N VAL A 269 -16.00 17.73 -6.47
CA VAL A 269 -17.26 17.92 -7.19
C VAL A 269 -17.17 17.36 -8.60
N SER A 270 -16.16 17.76 -9.36
CA SER A 270 -15.95 17.28 -10.74
C SER A 270 -15.78 15.76 -10.82
N LEU A 271 -15.07 15.16 -9.85
CA LEU A 271 -14.86 13.72 -9.76
C LEU A 271 -16.20 12.97 -9.61
N VAL A 272 -17.02 13.40 -8.65
CA VAL A 272 -18.33 12.80 -8.41
C VAL A 272 -19.24 13.01 -9.61
N ASP A 273 -19.32 14.23 -10.14
CA ASP A 273 -20.21 14.56 -11.25
C ASP A 273 -19.93 13.70 -12.48
N LYS A 274 -18.66 13.44 -12.82
CA LYS A 274 -18.28 12.57 -13.95
C LYS A 274 -18.68 11.11 -13.72
N ILE A 275 -18.38 10.55 -12.56
CA ILE A 275 -18.77 9.16 -12.22
C ILE A 275 -20.30 9.00 -12.25
N ARG A 276 -21.03 10.00 -11.74
CA ARG A 276 -22.49 10.01 -11.66
C ARG A 276 -23.21 10.06 -13.02
N GLN A 277 -22.51 10.35 -14.11
CA GLN A 277 -23.09 10.26 -15.46
C GLN A 277 -23.45 8.83 -15.84
N ALA A 278 -22.72 7.84 -15.33
CA ALA A 278 -22.91 6.43 -15.66
C ALA A 278 -23.25 5.55 -14.45
N TYR A 279 -22.88 5.94 -13.21
CA TYR A 279 -23.04 5.09 -12.03
C TYR A 279 -23.84 5.74 -10.89
N SER A 280 -24.85 5.02 -10.41
CA SER A 280 -25.74 5.49 -9.33
C SER A 280 -25.49 4.84 -7.97
N GLY A 281 -24.62 3.83 -7.89
CA GLY A 281 -24.34 3.11 -6.64
C GLY A 281 -23.50 3.89 -5.63
N ASP A 282 -23.10 3.22 -4.56
CA ASP A 282 -22.49 3.91 -3.41
C ASP A 282 -21.00 4.22 -3.64
N ILE A 283 -20.61 5.50 -3.54
CA ILE A 283 -19.23 5.95 -3.76
C ILE A 283 -18.73 6.81 -2.58
N ARG A 284 -17.44 6.69 -2.26
CA ARG A 284 -16.73 7.52 -1.28
C ARG A 284 -15.45 8.06 -1.89
N ILE A 285 -15.11 9.30 -1.61
CA ILE A 285 -13.78 9.83 -1.92
C ILE A 285 -12.85 9.41 -0.78
N ALA A 286 -11.75 8.75 -1.11
CA ALA A 286 -10.78 8.29 -0.12
C ALA A 286 -10.17 9.47 0.64
N GLU A 287 -10.05 9.30 1.95
CA GLU A 287 -9.24 10.14 2.81
C GLU A 287 -8.42 9.21 3.70
N ASP A 288 -7.21 9.62 4.03
CA ASP A 288 -6.37 8.91 4.98
C ASP A 288 -7.12 8.69 6.29
N LEU A 289 -6.98 7.49 6.85
CA LEU A 289 -7.65 6.98 8.05
C LEU A 289 -9.14 6.68 7.88
N MET A 290 -9.71 6.71 6.67
CA MET A 290 -11.04 6.12 6.45
C MET A 290 -11.01 4.64 6.80
N VAL A 291 -12.01 4.20 7.57
CA VAL A 291 -12.18 2.82 8.03
C VAL A 291 -13.48 2.26 7.49
N PHE A 292 -13.41 1.06 6.92
CA PHE A 292 -14.54 0.29 6.43
C PHE A 292 -14.59 -1.04 7.17
N ASP A 293 -15.66 -1.29 7.91
CA ASP A 293 -15.94 -2.59 8.50
C ASP A 293 -16.97 -3.31 7.59
N ILE A 294 -16.56 -4.40 6.94
CA ILE A 294 -17.36 -5.23 6.02
C ILE A 294 -17.85 -6.45 6.79
N GLY A 295 -19.16 -6.68 6.81
CA GLY A 295 -19.75 -7.84 7.48
C GLY A 295 -21.12 -8.22 6.91
N PRO A 296 -21.85 -9.14 7.58
CA PRO A 296 -23.15 -9.64 7.10
C PRO A 296 -24.22 -8.56 6.88
N ASP A 297 -24.12 -7.42 7.58
CA ASP A 297 -25.05 -6.30 7.48
C ASP A 297 -24.62 -5.26 6.42
N GLY A 298 -23.58 -5.55 5.64
CA GLY A 298 -23.01 -4.69 4.61
C GLY A 298 -21.73 -3.95 5.04
N VAL A 299 -21.42 -2.87 4.33
CA VAL A 299 -20.20 -2.08 4.54
C VAL A 299 -20.49 -0.82 5.36
N ARG A 300 -19.86 -0.71 6.53
CA ARG A 300 -19.93 0.47 7.38
C ARG A 300 -18.67 1.32 7.28
N GLN A 301 -18.81 2.58 6.91
CA GLN A 301 -17.73 3.57 6.92
C GLN A 301 -17.68 4.34 8.25
N ARG A 302 -16.47 4.69 8.69
CA ARG A 302 -16.17 5.71 9.71
C ARG A 302 -14.79 6.34 9.46
N MET A 303 -14.46 7.38 10.23
CA MET A 303 -13.10 7.93 10.28
C MET A 303 -12.36 7.40 11.50
N GLY A 304 -11.12 6.96 11.28
CA GLY A 304 -10.13 6.81 12.33
C GLY A 304 -9.75 8.17 12.90
N VAL A 305 -9.55 8.23 14.22
CA VAL A 305 -9.07 9.43 14.91
C VAL A 305 -7.89 8.99 15.76
N GLY A 306 -6.70 9.40 15.35
CA GLY A 306 -5.46 9.21 16.08
C GLY A 306 -5.03 10.47 16.84
N PRO A 307 -4.05 10.37 17.74
CA PRO A 307 -3.44 11.54 18.37
C PRO A 307 -2.61 12.33 17.35
N GLU A 308 -2.50 13.65 17.52
CA GLU A 308 -1.73 14.54 16.63
C GLU A 308 -0.22 14.22 16.63
N ARG A 309 0.30 13.72 17.75
CA ARG A 309 1.70 13.32 17.92
C ARG A 309 1.76 11.89 18.41
N PRO A 310 1.56 10.90 17.53
CA PRO A 310 1.55 9.51 17.92
C PRO A 310 2.93 9.02 18.29
N LEU A 311 2.96 8.07 19.21
CA LEU A 311 4.18 7.40 19.63
C LEU A 311 3.86 5.91 19.80
N TRP A 312 4.53 5.07 19.03
CA TRP A 312 4.57 3.65 19.31
C TRP A 312 5.21 3.41 20.67
N GLY A 313 4.59 2.54 21.46
CA GLY A 313 5.14 2.16 22.75
C GLY A 313 6.45 1.37 22.62
N ASN A 314 7.12 1.16 23.76
CA ASN A 314 8.20 0.18 23.80
C ASN A 314 7.62 -1.23 23.71
N PHE A 315 8.28 -2.07 22.93
CA PHE A 315 7.87 -3.45 22.72
C PHE A 315 8.92 -4.39 23.30
N PRO A 316 8.49 -5.40 24.08
CA PRO A 316 9.44 -6.31 24.71
C PRO A 316 10.15 -7.14 23.64
N VAL A 317 11.45 -7.34 23.84
CA VAL A 317 12.23 -8.29 23.05
C VAL A 317 11.78 -9.71 23.44
N PRO A 318 11.44 -10.59 22.49
CA PRO A 318 11.14 -11.99 22.78
C PRO A 318 12.32 -12.69 23.50
N GLU A 319 12.02 -13.56 24.47
CA GLU A 319 13.03 -14.18 25.34
C GLU A 319 14.15 -14.94 24.60
N ASN A 320 13.88 -15.42 23.39
CA ASN A 320 14.80 -16.24 22.59
C ASN A 320 15.47 -15.47 21.43
N THR A 321 15.34 -14.14 21.38
CA THR A 321 16.01 -13.35 20.34
C THR A 321 17.51 -13.27 20.62
N ALA A 322 18.32 -13.61 19.61
CA ALA A 322 19.78 -13.51 19.71
C ALA A 322 20.21 -12.09 20.11
N PRO A 323 21.21 -11.93 21.00
CA PRO A 323 21.66 -10.63 21.46
C PRO A 323 22.29 -9.81 20.32
N ALA A 324 22.46 -8.51 20.56
CA ALA A 324 23.20 -7.63 19.66
C ALA A 324 24.65 -8.11 19.46
N LYS A 325 25.23 -7.84 18.28
CA LYS A 325 26.62 -8.17 17.94
C LYS A 325 27.67 -7.36 18.75
N GLY A 326 27.26 -6.23 19.33
CA GLY A 326 28.14 -5.31 20.04
C GLY A 326 28.78 -4.27 19.11
N LEU A 327 29.11 -3.09 19.65
CA LEU A 327 29.75 -2.01 18.87
C LEU A 327 31.10 -2.41 18.28
N ASP A 328 31.78 -3.39 18.87
CA ASP A 328 33.06 -3.88 18.39
C ASP A 328 33.00 -4.54 17.02
N SER A 329 31.81 -4.94 16.57
CA SER A 329 31.64 -5.50 15.23
C SER A 329 31.57 -4.44 14.12
N VAL A 330 31.41 -3.15 14.47
CA VAL A 330 31.15 -2.07 13.49
C VAL A 330 31.97 -0.79 13.70
N LEU A 331 32.63 -0.62 14.85
CA LEU A 331 33.48 0.53 15.13
C LEU A 331 34.94 0.12 15.27
N ASP A 332 35.81 0.85 14.57
CA ASP A 332 37.25 0.79 14.80
C ASP A 332 37.62 1.32 16.19
N ASP A 333 38.73 0.82 16.73
CA ASP A 333 39.28 1.22 18.02
C ASP A 333 39.44 2.73 18.17
N TRP A 334 39.90 3.43 17.11
CA TRP A 334 40.13 4.87 17.17
C TRP A 334 38.83 5.67 17.34
N LEU A 335 37.71 5.20 16.78
CA LEU A 335 36.40 5.81 16.98
C LEU A 335 35.90 5.54 18.40
N ARG A 336 36.01 4.31 18.90
CA ARG A 336 35.59 3.98 20.27
C ARG A 336 36.40 4.77 21.31
N ASN A 337 37.72 4.89 21.10
CA ASN A 337 38.62 5.64 21.98
C ASN A 337 38.38 7.15 21.95
N SER A 338 37.60 7.66 20.98
CA SER A 338 37.16 9.06 20.94
C SER A 338 35.90 9.32 21.78
N SER A 339 35.25 8.27 22.30
CA SER A 339 34.06 8.40 23.15
C SER A 339 34.36 9.24 24.39
N LEU A 340 33.55 10.27 24.60
CA LEU A 340 33.54 11.05 25.84
C LEU A 340 32.82 10.33 26.99
N LEU A 341 32.08 9.26 26.67
CA LEU A 341 31.47 8.37 27.63
C LEU A 341 32.49 7.28 27.94
N GLN A 342 33.05 7.30 29.14
CA GLN A 342 33.89 6.21 29.64
C GLN A 342 32.99 4.99 29.85
N SER A 343 33.34 3.87 29.20
CA SER A 343 32.74 2.58 29.50
C SER A 343 33.29 2.11 30.86
N ASP A 344 32.45 2.15 31.90
CA ASP A 344 32.70 1.38 33.13
C ASP A 344 32.47 -0.12 32.90
#